data_AF-A0A7S0FNP2-F1
#
_entry.id   AF-A0A7S0FNP2-F1
#
_cell.length_a   1.000
_cell.length_b   1.000
_cell.length_c   1.000
_cell.angle_alpha   90.00
_cell.angle_beta   90.00
_cell.angle_gamma   90.00
#
_symmetry.space_group_name_H-M   'P 1'
#
loop_
_entity.id
_entity.type
_entity.pdbx_description
1 polymer ?
#
loop_
_entity_poly.entity_id
_entity_poly.type
_entity_poly.pdbx_seq_one_letter_code
_entity_poly.pdbx_strand_id
1 'polypeptide(L)'
;TASAIAMGQISPEDGVDGSFDLLYEISDTVTTGKWVGDCFIYINKTGRLNYSVGGNIQNLVHLDTSAAGTTKHRILGYLAKEDRVYLVDKSLNISSHKVMLAVLQYQTAVMRGDFDAANELLPSIPESEYTTVARFLESQGFKEEAMAVTTDSDHKFDLALELGHIDVAHNLLDEIPEEERDSTDTLAKWKKLSDLALKD
;
A
#
# COMPACT_ATOMS: atom_id res chain seq x y z
N THR A 1 2.65 3.44 -31.86
CA THR A 1 3.08 2.14 -32.43
C THR A 1 2.52 1.85 -33.82
N ALA A 2 1.20 1.73 -34.04
CA ALA A 2 0.62 1.33 -35.33
C ALA A 2 1.03 2.22 -36.53
N SER A 3 1.11 3.54 -36.34
CA SER A 3 1.55 4.47 -37.39
C SER A 3 3.04 4.31 -37.74
N ALA A 4 3.90 4.13 -36.73
CA ALA A 4 5.34 3.92 -36.92
C ALA A 4 5.63 2.60 -37.65
N ILE A 5 4.86 1.54 -37.34
CA ILE A 5 4.92 0.27 -38.06
C ILE A 5 4.54 0.48 -39.54
N ALA A 6 3.46 1.22 -39.81
CA ALA A 6 3.02 1.51 -41.18
C ALA A 6 4.03 2.36 -41.97
N MET A 7 4.80 3.22 -41.29
CA MET A 7 5.85 4.05 -41.88
C MET A 7 7.21 3.35 -41.98
N GLY A 8 7.31 2.08 -41.60
CA GLY A 8 8.56 1.31 -41.62
C GLY A 8 9.61 1.80 -40.60
N GLN A 9 9.18 2.58 -39.60
CA GLN A 9 10.04 3.09 -38.52
C GLN A 9 10.17 2.04 -37.40
N ILE A 10 10.69 0.87 -37.77
CA ILE A 10 10.93 -0.25 -36.85
C ILE A 10 12.44 -0.51 -36.87
N SER A 11 13.10 -0.22 -35.75
CA SER A 11 14.49 -0.63 -35.54
C SER A 11 14.55 -2.16 -35.43
N PRO A 12 15.44 -2.86 -36.17
CA PRO A 12 15.63 -4.30 -36.02
C PRO A 12 16.13 -4.70 -34.63
N GLU A 13 16.85 -3.81 -33.95
CA GLU A 13 17.43 -4.04 -32.62
C GLU A 13 16.51 -3.56 -31.50
N ASP A 14 15.94 -2.36 -31.62
CA ASP A 14 15.19 -1.69 -30.54
C ASP A 14 13.67 -1.68 -30.75
N GLY A 15 13.19 -2.19 -31.89
CA GLY A 15 11.77 -2.16 -32.25
C GLY A 15 11.26 -0.75 -32.55
N VAL A 16 10.04 -0.46 -32.13
CA VAL A 16 9.42 0.87 -32.34
C VAL A 16 9.63 1.70 -31.10
N ASP A 17 10.34 2.81 -31.24
CA ASP A 17 10.57 3.76 -30.16
C ASP A 17 9.25 4.29 -29.58
N GLY A 18 9.20 4.47 -28.26
CA GLY A 18 7.99 4.85 -27.53
C GLY A 18 6.87 3.79 -27.52
N SER A 19 7.19 2.51 -27.77
CA SER A 19 6.20 1.41 -27.59
C SER A 19 5.98 1.01 -26.14
N PHE A 20 6.95 1.32 -25.28
CA PHE A 20 6.93 1.03 -23.86
C PHE A 20 7.36 2.28 -23.10
N ASP A 21 6.66 2.56 -22.02
CA ASP A 21 7.02 3.59 -21.06
C ASP A 21 7.46 2.91 -19.76
N LEU A 22 8.60 3.34 -19.22
CA LEU A 22 9.01 2.93 -17.88
C LEU A 22 8.09 3.62 -16.86
N LEU A 23 7.22 2.85 -16.24
CA LEU A 23 6.32 3.38 -15.21
C LEU A 23 7.02 3.42 -13.84
N TYR A 24 7.54 2.28 -13.39
CA TYR A 24 8.12 2.13 -12.05
C TYR A 24 9.27 1.13 -12.03
N GLU A 25 10.17 1.30 -11.07
CA GLU A 25 11.26 0.38 -10.79
C GLU A 25 11.12 -0.21 -9.39
N ILE A 26 11.27 -1.53 -9.27
CA ILE A 26 11.29 -2.24 -7.99
C ILE A 26 12.73 -2.66 -7.71
N SER A 27 13.31 -2.18 -6.62
CA SER A 27 14.71 -2.51 -6.24
C SER A 27 14.86 -3.94 -5.68
N ASP A 28 13.76 -4.59 -5.33
CA ASP A 28 13.77 -5.97 -4.84
C ASP A 28 14.20 -6.95 -5.94
N THR A 29 15.04 -7.93 -5.58
CA THR A 29 15.26 -9.09 -6.44
C THR A 29 14.07 -10.04 -6.36
N VAL A 30 13.22 -10.02 -7.38
CA VAL A 30 12.01 -10.85 -7.48
C VAL A 30 12.37 -12.30 -7.83
N THR A 31 11.81 -13.27 -7.08
CA THR A 31 12.01 -14.71 -7.32
C THR A 31 10.82 -15.37 -8.02
N THR A 32 9.63 -14.84 -7.79
CA THR A 32 8.36 -15.24 -8.41
C THR A 32 7.39 -14.07 -8.29
N GLY A 33 6.50 -13.90 -9.26
CA GLY A 33 5.52 -12.83 -9.25
C GLY A 33 4.28 -13.17 -10.06
N LYS A 34 3.19 -12.47 -9.79
CA LYS A 34 1.91 -12.60 -10.45
C LYS A 34 1.21 -11.24 -10.48
N TRP A 35 0.74 -10.84 -11.65
CA TRP A 35 -0.12 -9.68 -11.80
C TRP A 35 -1.56 -10.01 -11.39
N VAL A 36 -2.17 -9.08 -10.67
CA VAL A 36 -3.59 -9.06 -10.30
C VAL A 36 -4.11 -7.66 -10.64
N GLY A 37 -4.75 -7.53 -11.80
CA GLY A 37 -4.97 -6.21 -12.39
C GLY A 37 -3.63 -5.49 -12.61
N ASP A 38 -3.52 -4.26 -12.12
CA ASP A 38 -2.30 -3.44 -12.17
C ASP A 38 -1.38 -3.64 -10.96
N CYS A 39 -1.73 -4.54 -10.05
CA CYS A 39 -0.94 -4.83 -8.87
C CYS A 39 -0.01 -6.01 -9.14
N PHE A 40 1.28 -5.86 -8.84
CA PHE A 40 2.25 -6.93 -8.98
C PHE A 40 2.55 -7.57 -7.62
N ILE A 41 2.01 -8.77 -7.38
CA ILE A 41 2.28 -9.55 -6.17
C ILE A 41 3.54 -10.39 -6.41
N TYR A 42 4.50 -10.37 -5.49
CA TYR A 42 5.77 -11.06 -5.69
C TYR A 42 6.44 -11.52 -4.40
N ILE A 43 7.37 -12.46 -4.53
CA ILE A 43 8.26 -12.88 -3.43
C ILE A 43 9.69 -12.45 -3.77
N ASN A 44 10.32 -11.71 -2.86
CA ASN A 44 11.70 -11.27 -3.04
C ASN A 44 12.72 -12.34 -2.56
N LYS A 45 14.01 -12.13 -2.85
CA LYS A 45 15.08 -13.08 -2.47
C LYS A 45 15.22 -13.31 -0.96
N THR A 46 14.71 -12.40 -0.14
CA THR A 46 14.75 -12.49 1.34
C THR A 46 13.55 -13.23 1.93
N GLY A 47 12.68 -13.81 1.09
CA GLY A 47 11.50 -14.55 1.54
C GLY A 47 10.35 -13.65 1.97
N ARG A 48 10.31 -12.39 1.55
CA ARG A 48 9.17 -11.51 1.82
C ARG A 48 8.16 -11.61 0.68
N LEU A 49 6.91 -11.87 1.04
CA LEU A 49 5.77 -11.71 0.13
C LEU A 49 5.36 -10.24 0.17
N ASN A 50 5.42 -9.59 -0.98
CA ASN A 50 5.09 -8.19 -1.17
C ASN A 50 4.07 -8.05 -2.30
N TYR A 51 3.41 -6.91 -2.37
CA TYR A 51 2.77 -6.46 -3.59
C TYR A 51 3.19 -5.03 -3.91
N SER A 52 3.18 -4.68 -5.19
CA SER A 52 3.45 -3.32 -5.65
C SER A 52 2.29 -2.74 -6.44
N VAL A 53 1.93 -1.50 -6.12
CA VAL A 53 0.92 -0.70 -6.82
C VAL A 53 1.49 0.70 -7.03
N GLY A 54 1.59 1.12 -8.29
CA GLY A 54 2.17 2.43 -8.62
C GLY A 54 3.62 2.62 -8.14
N GLY A 55 4.41 1.54 -8.13
CA GLY A 55 5.80 1.57 -7.63
C GLY A 55 5.95 1.50 -6.11
N ASN A 56 4.88 1.71 -5.35
CA ASN A 56 4.90 1.55 -3.90
C ASN A 56 4.89 0.07 -3.54
N ILE A 57 5.71 -0.33 -2.57
CA ILE A 57 5.86 -1.73 -2.16
C ILE A 57 5.25 -1.90 -0.78
N GLN A 58 4.24 -2.76 -0.68
CA GLN A 58 3.67 -3.17 0.60
C GLN A 58 4.15 -4.58 0.96
N ASN A 59 4.68 -4.74 2.17
CA ASN A 59 5.00 -6.06 2.71
C ASN A 59 3.73 -6.70 3.29
N LEU A 60 3.44 -7.93 2.87
CA LEU A 60 2.33 -8.73 3.40
C LEU A 60 2.77 -9.64 4.54
N VAL A 61 3.87 -10.39 4.32
CA VAL A 61 4.36 -11.35 5.30
C VAL A 61 5.83 -11.69 5.04
N HIS A 62 6.54 -12.05 6.11
CA HIS A 62 7.82 -12.73 6.02
C HIS A 62 7.58 -14.24 6.02
N LEU A 63 7.94 -14.92 4.93
CA LEU A 63 7.75 -16.35 4.79
C LEU A 63 8.86 -17.10 5.55
N ASP A 64 8.49 -18.20 6.21
CA ASP A 64 9.43 -19.00 6.98
C ASP A 64 10.57 -19.48 6.09
N THR A 65 11.79 -19.14 6.52
CA THR A 65 13.02 -19.59 5.88
C THR A 65 13.56 -20.74 6.71
N SER A 66 13.68 -21.95 6.15
CA SER A 66 14.24 -23.08 6.91
C SER A 66 15.66 -22.78 7.39
N ALA A 67 16.14 -23.48 8.42
CA ALA A 67 17.49 -23.32 8.96
C ALA A 67 18.63 -23.45 7.92
N ALA A 68 18.35 -24.01 6.73
CA ALA A 68 19.24 -24.06 5.56
C ALA A 68 19.05 -22.88 4.57
N GLY A 69 18.38 -21.80 5.00
CA GLY A 69 18.25 -20.54 4.27
C GLY A 69 17.38 -20.58 2.99
N THR A 70 16.67 -21.67 2.70
CA THR A 70 16.13 -21.90 1.35
C THR A 70 14.75 -22.58 1.31
N THR A 71 13.79 -22.15 2.13
CA THR A 71 12.37 -22.43 1.80
C THR A 71 11.95 -21.48 0.69
N LYS A 72 12.20 -21.89 -0.56
CA LYS A 72 11.76 -21.13 -1.73
C LYS A 72 10.28 -21.40 -1.96
N HIS A 73 9.45 -20.49 -1.47
CA HIS A 73 8.06 -20.42 -1.86
C HIS A 73 7.95 -19.93 -3.32
N ARG A 74 6.96 -20.42 -4.06
CA ARG A 74 6.59 -19.94 -5.39
C ARG A 74 5.12 -19.55 -5.41
N ILE A 75 4.77 -18.47 -6.09
CA ILE A 75 3.37 -18.09 -6.27
C ILE A 75 2.74 -19.05 -7.28
N LEU A 76 1.65 -19.70 -6.88
CA LEU A 76 0.81 -20.50 -7.76
C LEU A 76 -0.18 -19.60 -8.52
N GLY A 77 -0.81 -18.68 -7.81
CA GLY A 77 -1.80 -17.77 -8.38
C GLY A 77 -2.58 -17.02 -7.32
N TYR A 78 -3.49 -16.18 -7.79
CA TYR A 78 -4.41 -15.40 -6.97
C TYR A 78 -5.85 -15.83 -7.27
N LEU A 79 -6.64 -16.03 -6.23
CA LEU A 79 -8.04 -16.39 -6.32
C LEU A 79 -8.90 -15.23 -5.81
N ALA A 80 -9.41 -14.43 -6.74
CA ALA A 80 -10.21 -13.23 -6.46
C ALA A 80 -11.43 -13.51 -5.58
N LYS A 81 -12.10 -14.65 -5.78
CA LYS A 81 -13.29 -15.04 -5.00
C LYS A 81 -12.99 -15.22 -3.50
N GLU A 82 -11.74 -15.51 -3.15
CA GLU A 82 -11.31 -15.78 -1.78
C GLU A 82 -10.36 -14.71 -1.24
N ASP A 83 -10.09 -13.66 -2.02
CA ASP A 83 -9.13 -12.59 -1.67
C ASP A 83 -7.77 -13.15 -1.22
N ARG A 84 -7.26 -14.17 -1.93
CA ARG A 84 -6.07 -14.92 -1.48
C ARG A 84 -5.07 -15.20 -2.59
N VAL A 85 -3.79 -15.02 -2.27
CA VAL A 85 -2.67 -15.54 -3.05
C VAL A 85 -2.25 -16.90 -2.48
N TYR A 86 -2.06 -17.88 -3.36
CA TYR A 86 -1.62 -19.22 -3.02
C TYR A 86 -0.16 -19.41 -3.38
N LEU A 87 0.57 -20.00 -2.45
CA LEU A 87 1.99 -20.29 -2.57
C LEU A 87 2.22 -21.81 -2.46
N VAL A 88 3.31 -22.28 -3.05
CA VAL A 88 3.80 -23.65 -2.87
C VAL A 88 5.27 -23.62 -2.45
N ASP A 89 5.65 -24.43 -1.46
CA ASP A 89 7.05 -24.62 -1.10
C ASP A 89 7.69 -25.80 -1.85
N LYS A 90 8.96 -26.09 -1.57
CA LYS A 90 9.68 -27.22 -2.19
C LYS A 90 9.16 -28.60 -1.78
N SER A 91 8.49 -28.69 -0.64
CA SER A 91 7.90 -29.91 -0.10
C SER A 91 6.47 -30.11 -0.59
N LEU A 92 6.00 -29.28 -1.53
CA LEU A 92 4.63 -29.25 -2.06
C LEU A 92 3.56 -28.87 -1.03
N ASN A 93 3.96 -28.23 0.08
CA ASN A 93 2.99 -27.66 0.99
C ASN A 93 2.39 -26.40 0.36
N ILE A 94 1.06 -26.29 0.42
CA ILE A 94 0.32 -25.13 -0.05
C ILE A 94 0.02 -24.23 1.14
N SER A 95 0.39 -22.96 1.02
CA SER A 95 -0.01 -21.91 1.95
C SER A 95 -0.80 -20.82 1.22
N SER A 96 -1.60 -20.05 1.95
CA SER A 96 -2.34 -18.92 1.38
C SER A 96 -2.27 -17.71 2.28
N HIS A 97 -2.22 -16.52 1.67
CA HIS A 97 -2.22 -15.25 2.37
C HIS A 97 -3.33 -14.37 1.82
N LYS A 98 -4.03 -13.67 2.72
CA LYS A 98 -5.10 -12.74 2.36
C LYS A 98 -4.49 -11.53 1.65
N VAL A 99 -5.03 -11.21 0.48
CA VAL A 99 -4.76 -10.00 -0.30
C VAL A 99 -6.09 -9.57 -0.92
N MET A 100 -6.72 -8.56 -0.33
CA MET A 100 -8.07 -8.18 -0.70
C MET A 100 -8.11 -7.48 -2.06
N LEU A 101 -8.94 -7.98 -2.98
CA LEU A 101 -9.07 -7.42 -4.31
C LEU A 101 -9.56 -5.97 -4.26
N ALA A 102 -10.54 -5.67 -3.40
CA ALA A 102 -11.07 -4.33 -3.23
C ALA A 102 -10.00 -3.32 -2.82
N VAL A 103 -9.09 -3.69 -1.90
CA VAL A 103 -7.96 -2.83 -1.50
C VAL A 103 -7.01 -2.61 -2.68
N LEU A 104 -6.66 -3.67 -3.42
CA LEU A 104 -5.80 -3.55 -4.61
C LEU A 104 -6.41 -2.64 -5.69
N GLN A 105 -7.72 -2.78 -5.93
CA GLN A 105 -8.45 -1.96 -6.89
C GLN A 105 -8.56 -0.51 -6.44
N TYR A 106 -8.82 -0.27 -5.15
CA TYR A 106 -8.83 1.07 -4.57
C TYR A 106 -7.47 1.76 -4.78
N GLN A 107 -6.38 1.11 -4.40
CA GLN A 107 -5.03 1.64 -4.55
C GLN A 107 -4.70 1.91 -6.02
N THR A 108 -5.13 1.02 -6.93
CA THR A 108 -4.96 1.20 -8.37
C THR A 108 -5.73 2.42 -8.89
N ALA A 109 -6.98 2.62 -8.45
CA ALA A 109 -7.80 3.77 -8.85
C ALA A 109 -7.16 5.09 -8.39
N VAL A 110 -6.68 5.14 -7.13
CA VAL A 110 -5.91 6.29 -6.61
C VAL A 110 -4.65 6.55 -7.43
N MET A 111 -3.90 5.52 -7.85
CA MET A 111 -2.71 5.68 -8.71
C MET A 111 -3.03 6.23 -10.09
N ARG A 112 -4.24 6.01 -10.57
CA ARG A 112 -4.72 6.58 -11.83
C ARG A 112 -5.31 7.98 -11.66
N GLY A 113 -5.36 8.50 -10.44
CA GLY A 113 -6.02 9.77 -10.11
C GLY A 113 -7.56 9.72 -10.17
N ASP A 114 -8.13 8.51 -10.19
CA ASP A 114 -9.57 8.28 -10.26
C ASP A 114 -10.14 8.05 -8.85
N PHE A 115 -10.31 9.16 -8.12
CA PHE A 115 -10.84 9.13 -6.75
C PHE A 115 -12.32 8.78 -6.69
N ASP A 116 -13.09 9.06 -7.73
CA ASP A 116 -14.50 8.69 -7.80
C ASP A 116 -14.65 7.16 -7.77
N ALA A 117 -13.90 6.45 -8.63
CA ALA A 117 -13.88 4.99 -8.63
C ALA A 117 -13.31 4.42 -7.32
N ALA A 118 -12.29 5.07 -6.73
CA ALA A 118 -11.76 4.65 -5.44
C ALA A 118 -12.82 4.76 -4.33
N ASN A 119 -13.56 5.86 -4.28
CA ASN A 119 -14.60 6.10 -3.27
C ASN A 119 -15.80 5.15 -3.41
N GLU A 120 -16.13 4.72 -4.62
CA GLU A 120 -17.15 3.67 -4.84
C GLU A 120 -16.73 2.30 -4.29
N LEU A 121 -15.42 2.01 -4.27
CA LEU A 121 -14.86 0.76 -3.74
C LEU A 121 -14.69 0.76 -2.23
N LEU A 122 -14.51 1.93 -1.61
CA LEU A 122 -14.22 2.05 -0.17
C LEU A 122 -15.24 1.32 0.73
N PRO A 123 -16.57 1.38 0.49
CA PRO A 123 -17.55 0.66 1.30
C PRO A 123 -17.45 -0.88 1.23
N SER A 124 -16.78 -1.41 0.21
CA SER A 124 -16.53 -2.86 0.07
C SER A 124 -15.31 -3.33 0.86
N ILE A 125 -14.47 -2.40 1.31
CA ILE A 125 -13.30 -2.66 2.14
C ILE A 125 -13.75 -2.65 3.61
N PRO A 126 -13.41 -3.67 4.42
CA PRO A 126 -13.75 -3.65 5.82
C PRO A 126 -12.89 -2.63 6.57
N GLU A 127 -13.46 -2.02 7.61
CA GLU A 127 -12.79 -1.00 8.44
C GLU A 127 -11.42 -1.45 8.99
N SER A 128 -11.24 -2.75 9.22
CA SER A 128 -9.95 -3.32 9.65
C SER A 128 -8.79 -3.05 8.68
N GLU A 129 -9.08 -2.76 7.42
CA GLU A 129 -8.09 -2.45 6.39
C GLU A 129 -7.96 -0.92 6.15
N TYR A 130 -8.79 -0.08 6.78
CA TYR A 130 -8.80 1.36 6.54
C TYR A 130 -7.49 2.03 6.92
N THR A 131 -6.83 1.61 8.01
CA THR A 131 -5.49 2.11 8.35
C THR A 131 -4.47 1.79 7.25
N THR A 132 -4.57 0.61 6.61
CA THR A 132 -3.69 0.25 5.48
C THR A 132 -3.97 1.15 4.28
N VAL A 133 -5.24 1.42 3.97
CA VAL A 133 -5.65 2.33 2.90
C VAL A 133 -5.18 3.76 3.17
N ALA A 134 -5.35 4.25 4.39
CA ALA A 134 -4.93 5.59 4.79
C ALA A 134 -3.40 5.77 4.70
N ARG A 135 -2.62 4.80 5.19
CA ARG A 135 -1.15 4.83 5.05
C ARG A 135 -0.71 4.80 3.59
N PHE A 136 -1.44 4.06 2.75
CA PHE A 136 -1.20 4.12 1.31
C PHE A 136 -1.46 5.54 0.79
N LEU A 137 -2.63 6.14 1.02
CA LEU A 137 -2.95 7.50 0.59
C LEU A 137 -1.90 8.53 1.05
N GLU A 138 -1.51 8.48 2.33
CA GLU A 138 -0.46 9.33 2.89
C GLU A 138 0.87 9.18 2.15
N SER A 139 1.29 7.94 1.85
CA SER A 139 2.53 7.70 1.10
C SER A 139 2.52 8.25 -0.33
N GLN A 140 1.33 8.53 -0.86
CA GLN A 140 1.15 9.19 -2.16
C GLN A 140 1.00 10.72 -2.05
N GLY A 141 0.98 11.25 -0.83
CA GLY A 141 0.79 12.67 -0.55
C GLY A 141 -0.68 13.08 -0.36
N PHE A 142 -1.64 12.16 -0.42
CA PHE A 142 -3.07 12.43 -0.23
C PHE A 142 -3.43 12.41 1.26
N LYS A 143 -2.87 13.35 2.01
CA LYS A 143 -2.96 13.39 3.48
C LYS A 143 -4.37 13.72 3.99
N GLU A 144 -5.10 14.56 3.29
CA GLU A 144 -6.49 14.91 3.63
C GLU A 144 -7.39 13.68 3.53
N GLU A 145 -7.29 12.95 2.42
CA GLU A 145 -8.02 11.72 2.18
C GLU A 145 -7.57 10.62 3.15
N ALA A 146 -6.27 10.53 3.44
CA ALA A 146 -5.75 9.61 4.45
C ALA A 146 -6.37 9.88 5.84
N MET A 147 -6.46 11.15 6.25
CA MET A 147 -7.04 11.55 7.53
C MET A 147 -8.55 11.26 7.60
N ALA A 148 -9.25 11.37 6.47
CA ALA A 148 -10.67 11.05 6.37
C ALA A 148 -10.95 9.54 6.43
N VAL A 149 -10.04 8.71 5.93
CA VAL A 149 -10.21 7.24 5.88
C VAL A 149 -9.69 6.56 7.14
N THR A 150 -8.62 7.06 7.78
CA THR A 150 -8.00 6.38 8.91
C THR A 150 -8.94 6.27 10.12
N THR A 151 -8.97 5.10 10.73
CA THR A 151 -9.67 4.81 11.99
C THR A 151 -8.72 4.80 13.19
N ASP A 152 -7.41 4.96 12.95
CA ASP A 152 -6.38 4.97 13.98
C ASP A 152 -6.20 6.40 14.50
N SER A 153 -6.45 6.62 15.80
CA SER A 153 -6.41 7.95 16.42
C SER A 153 -5.03 8.60 16.37
N ASP A 154 -3.97 7.79 16.52
CA ASP A 154 -2.60 8.27 16.54
C ASP A 154 -2.17 8.73 15.15
N HIS A 155 -2.44 7.91 14.15
CA HIS A 155 -2.24 8.26 12.75
C HIS A 155 -3.05 9.48 12.35
N LYS A 156 -4.32 9.57 12.78
CA LYS A 156 -5.17 10.73 12.53
C LYS A 156 -4.63 12.00 13.17
N PHE A 157 -4.11 11.90 14.39
CA PHE A 157 -3.49 13.01 15.11
C PHE A 157 -2.22 13.50 14.39
N ASP A 158 -1.32 12.59 14.02
CA ASP A 158 -0.10 12.96 13.29
C ASP A 158 -0.44 13.60 11.93
N LEU A 159 -1.41 13.05 11.17
CA LEU A 159 -1.89 13.64 9.91
C LEU A 159 -2.49 15.04 10.13
N ALA A 160 -3.31 15.24 11.17
CA ALA A 160 -3.91 16.53 11.48
C ALA A 160 -2.85 17.59 11.79
N LEU A 161 -1.80 17.23 12.55
CA LEU A 161 -0.66 18.12 12.78
C LEU A 161 0.06 18.47 11.49
N GLU A 162 0.32 17.49 10.61
CA GLU A 162 1.01 17.73 9.34
C GLU A 162 0.21 18.59 8.36
N LEU A 163 -1.13 18.54 8.43
CA LEU A 163 -2.05 19.36 7.65
C LEU A 163 -2.30 20.75 8.27
N GLY A 164 -1.86 20.99 9.50
CA GLY A 164 -2.16 22.22 10.24
C GLY A 164 -3.60 22.29 10.78
N HIS A 165 -4.30 21.16 10.84
CA HIS A 165 -5.64 21.05 11.41
C HIS A 165 -5.58 20.94 12.94
N ILE A 166 -5.16 22.03 13.58
CA ILE A 166 -4.97 22.13 15.04
C ILE A 166 -6.25 21.81 15.79
N ASP A 167 -7.41 22.28 15.30
CA ASP A 167 -8.72 22.03 15.92
C ASP A 167 -9.05 20.53 15.97
N VAL A 168 -8.75 19.80 14.88
CA VAL A 168 -8.98 18.35 14.80
C VAL A 168 -8.05 17.63 15.77
N ALA A 169 -6.77 18.00 15.77
CA ALA A 169 -5.78 17.41 16.67
C ALA A 169 -6.12 17.68 18.15
N HIS A 170 -6.63 18.87 18.49
CA HIS A 170 -7.10 19.22 19.82
C HIS A 170 -8.29 18.38 20.27
N ASN A 171 -9.33 18.29 19.42
CA ASN A 171 -10.53 17.50 19.71
C ASN A 171 -10.19 16.01 19.94
N LEU A 172 -9.25 15.46 19.17
CA LEU A 172 -8.78 14.08 19.36
C LEU A 172 -8.14 13.85 20.73
N LEU A 173 -7.42 14.84 21.27
CA LEU A 173 -6.84 14.73 22.62
C LEU A 173 -7.88 14.89 23.73
N ASP A 174 -8.92 15.68 23.50
CA ASP A 174 -10.03 15.84 24.45
C ASP A 174 -10.89 14.56 24.57
N GLU A 175 -11.03 13.81 23.47
CA GLU A 175 -11.74 12.53 23.41
C GLU A 175 -10.98 11.37 24.09
N ILE A 176 -9.70 11.55 24.46
CA ILE A 176 -8.93 10.53 25.18
C ILE A 176 -9.58 10.26 26.55
N PRO A 177 -9.81 8.98 26.92
CA PRO A 177 -10.37 8.60 28.21
C PRO A 177 -9.60 9.19 29.39
N GLU A 178 -10.28 9.60 30.46
CA GLU A 178 -9.65 10.24 31.63
C GLU A 178 -8.50 9.42 32.22
N GLU A 179 -8.59 8.09 32.17
CA GLU A 179 -7.57 7.16 32.67
C GLU A 179 -6.23 7.26 31.92
N GLU A 180 -6.25 7.72 30.66
CA GLU A 180 -5.08 7.81 29.78
C GLU A 180 -4.58 9.25 29.59
N ARG A 181 -5.29 10.26 30.11
CA ARG A 181 -4.94 11.68 29.95
C ARG A 181 -3.59 12.05 30.56
N ASP A 182 -3.28 11.46 31.71
CA ASP A 182 -2.00 11.68 32.41
C ASP A 182 -0.88 10.75 31.93
N SER A 183 -1.11 9.96 30.88
CA SER A 183 -0.07 9.10 30.31
C SER A 183 1.05 9.92 29.69
N THR A 184 2.27 9.38 29.72
CA THR A 184 3.45 10.01 29.09
C THR A 184 3.24 10.26 27.60
N ASP A 185 2.48 9.39 26.92
CA ASP A 185 2.18 9.52 25.49
C ASP A 185 1.24 10.70 25.23
N THR A 186 0.13 10.79 25.96
CA THR A 186 -0.83 11.91 25.85
C THR A 186 -0.16 13.25 26.13
N LEU A 187 0.67 13.33 27.19
CA LEU A 187 1.43 14.54 27.50
C LEU A 187 2.42 14.93 26.38
N ALA A 188 3.05 13.95 25.71
CA ALA A 188 3.92 14.20 24.58
C ALA A 188 3.15 14.72 23.35
N LYS A 189 1.93 14.19 23.10
CA LYS A 189 1.04 14.68 22.04
C LYS A 189 0.57 16.11 22.31
N TRP A 190 0.16 16.44 23.54
CA TRP A 190 -0.15 17.83 23.93
C TRP A 190 1.01 18.78 23.71
N LYS A 191 2.23 18.35 24.03
CA LYS A 191 3.43 19.14 23.76
C LYS A 191 3.64 19.38 22.26
N LYS A 192 3.52 18.33 21.41
CA LYS A 192 3.61 18.48 19.95
C LYS A 192 2.58 19.48 19.41
N LEU A 193 1.33 19.37 19.86
CA LEU A 193 0.24 20.28 19.46
C LEU A 193 0.54 21.72 19.88
N SER A 194 0.94 21.92 21.14
CA SER A 194 1.32 23.23 21.69
C SER A 194 2.49 23.86 20.92
N ASP A 195 3.54 23.09 20.65
CA ASP A 195 4.72 23.56 19.91
C ASP A 195 4.38 23.94 18.46
N LEU A 196 3.35 23.33 17.87
CA LEU A 196 2.87 23.64 16.53
C LEU A 196 1.97 24.89 16.54
N ALA A 197 1.03 24.98 17.48
CA ALA A 197 0.13 26.13 17.62
C ALA A 197 0.84 27.45 17.94
N LEU A 198 2.06 27.38 18.50
CA LEU A 198 2.91 28.55 18.76
C LEU A 198 3.77 29.00 17.57
N LYS A 199 3.84 28.21 16.49
CA LYS A 199 4.62 28.52 15.29
C LYS A 199 3.84 29.30 14.23
N ASP A 200 2.51 29.25 14.30
CA ASP A 200 1.59 30.10 13.54
C ASP A 200 1.38 31.46 14.25
#